data_AF-G8YNK9-F1
#
_entry.id   AF-G8YNK9-F1
#
_cell.length_a   1.000
_cell.length_b   1.000
_cell.length_c   1.000
_cell.angle_alpha   90.00
_cell.angle_beta   90.00
_cell.angle_gamma   90.00
#
_symmetry.space_group_name_H-M   'P 1'
#
loop_
_entity.id
_entity.type
_entity.pdbx_description
1 polymer ?
#
loop_
_entity_poly.entity_id
_entity_poly.type
_entity_poly.pdbx_seq_one_letter_code
_entity_poly.pdbx_strand_id
1 'polypeptide(L)'
;MMNEKNHKLPKDGSLAIENKSDGHIRFVSFNVNGVKTLFNYHPWTSFSSQFDPAFDFLKADIISLQELKLSSTTLKDLKIVSLKNYKSFISLPRIKKGYSGVGLFVRIPNDKEDLTVKSSLRVVKAEEGVSGFLKSPEDPSKCYRDLPENDSIGGYPLIDNTLGVELDKEGRCICIELASKLVVFSVYCPANSSQTEIGETYRMNFLRALLERCYNLKYVLNKEVVVLSDINVCVDLIDHADELNTRVKNNLVTNPILLGSPNSGNLFERANIEECIKFKSSTPARKLLNSYVVQSENFKDLSTDRNFLFDSTRIKQERRMNMFTVWNTLTNARQSNYGSRIDLILASSEIMCNSISRANILPSIMGSDHCPVFTDFDSISISQNRDIQLTTVPEKLKFEAKYYYNLDRYHDISQMFKAGAIKRGKHKLEKSSDEPRNEQSPSENMKTSRKRAKMKTISDYFSKNNS
;
A
#
# COMPACT_ATOMS: atom_id res chain seq x y z
N MET A 1 -34.17 -2.93 30.89
CA MET A 1 -33.49 -1.69 30.48
C MET A 1 -32.03 -2.00 30.21
N MET A 2 -31.69 -2.34 28.96
CA MET A 2 -30.33 -2.61 28.51
C MET A 2 -29.96 -1.55 27.48
N ASN A 3 -28.77 -0.97 27.67
CA ASN A 3 -28.26 0.19 26.94
C ASN A 3 -28.23 -0.03 25.42
N GLU A 4 -28.96 0.82 24.71
CA GLU A 4 -28.81 1.07 23.27
C GLU A 4 -27.41 1.60 22.96
N LYS A 5 -26.47 0.74 22.57
CA LYS A 5 -25.28 1.18 21.83
C LYS A 5 -25.64 1.32 20.35
N ASN A 6 -26.32 2.43 20.04
CA ASN A 6 -26.18 3.03 18.72
C ASN A 6 -24.69 3.32 18.51
N HIS A 7 -24.00 2.50 17.71
CA HIS A 7 -22.61 2.75 17.30
C HIS A 7 -22.59 3.92 16.30
N LYS A 8 -22.87 5.13 16.81
CA LYS A 8 -22.18 6.31 16.32
C LYS A 8 -20.67 6.03 16.47
N LEU A 9 -19.88 6.46 15.49
CA LEU A 9 -18.43 6.55 15.61
C LEU A 9 -18.08 7.05 17.03
N PRO A 10 -17.11 6.43 17.74
CA PRO A 10 -16.83 6.75 19.13
C PRO A 10 -16.75 8.27 19.33
N LYS A 11 -17.59 8.79 20.22
CA LYS A 11 -17.63 10.22 20.60
C LYS A 11 -16.45 10.65 21.48
N ASP A 12 -15.53 9.72 21.76
CA ASP A 12 -14.34 9.89 22.57
C ASP A 12 -13.12 9.98 21.64
N GLY A 13 -12.32 11.04 21.79
CA GLY A 13 -11.15 11.37 20.99
C GLY A 13 -9.92 10.46 21.14
N SER A 14 -10.05 9.21 21.58
CA SER A 14 -8.95 8.25 21.52
C SER A 14 -8.89 7.56 20.14
N LEU A 15 -8.25 8.23 19.17
CA LEU A 15 -7.76 7.60 17.93
C LEU A 15 -6.61 6.59 18.15
N ALA A 16 -6.43 6.10 19.38
CA ALA A 16 -5.34 5.21 19.73
C ALA A 16 -5.54 3.83 19.11
N ILE A 17 -4.68 3.47 18.16
CA ILE A 17 -4.61 2.12 17.62
C ILE A 17 -3.94 1.23 18.67
N GLU A 18 -4.61 0.15 19.05
CA GLU A 18 -4.10 -0.77 20.07
C GLU A 18 -2.75 -1.39 19.70
N ASN A 19 -1.88 -1.55 20.70
CA ASN A 19 -0.56 -2.20 20.56
C ASN A 19 -0.70 -3.68 20.23
N LYS A 20 0.12 -4.20 19.31
CA LYS A 20 0.27 -5.65 19.05
C LYS A 20 0.97 -6.37 20.17
N SER A 21 0.54 -7.62 20.37
CA SER A 21 1.19 -8.54 21.29
C SER A 21 2.63 -8.76 20.85
N ASP A 22 3.52 -8.99 21.82
CA ASP A 22 4.91 -9.30 21.52
C ASP A 22 5.01 -10.50 20.58
N GLY A 23 6.03 -10.50 19.72
CA GLY A 23 6.23 -11.55 18.70
C GLY A 23 5.22 -11.53 17.55
N HIS A 24 4.26 -10.59 17.50
CA HIS A 24 3.31 -10.48 16.38
C HIS A 24 3.75 -9.45 15.35
N ILE A 25 3.41 -9.75 14.10
CA ILE A 25 3.63 -8.90 12.94
C ILE A 25 2.29 -8.33 12.47
N ARG A 26 2.18 -7.00 12.47
CA ARG A 26 1.02 -6.27 11.98
C ARG A 26 1.18 -5.92 10.51
N PHE A 27 0.22 -6.38 9.72
CA PHE A 27 0.04 -6.04 8.32
C PHE A 27 -1.06 -4.99 8.20
N VAL A 28 -0.84 -3.93 7.42
CA VAL A 28 -1.82 -2.88 7.13
C VAL A 28 -1.94 -2.69 5.63
N SER A 29 -3.17 -2.63 5.13
CA SER A 29 -3.49 -2.20 3.76
C SER A 29 -4.29 -0.91 3.82
N PHE A 30 -3.93 0.08 3.00
CA PHE A 30 -4.64 1.36 2.97
C PHE A 30 -4.56 2.04 1.59
N ASN A 31 -5.70 2.12 0.88
CA ASN A 31 -5.80 2.97 -0.30
C ASN A 31 -5.86 4.43 0.16
N VAL A 32 -4.79 5.19 -0.13
CA VAL A 32 -4.65 6.57 0.35
C VAL A 32 -5.24 7.61 -0.59
N ASN A 33 -5.73 7.19 -1.77
CA ASN A 33 -6.32 8.06 -2.78
C ASN A 33 -5.49 9.34 -3.05
N GLY A 34 -4.17 9.17 -3.16
CA GLY A 34 -3.20 10.25 -3.31
C GLY A 34 -2.44 10.55 -2.02
N VAL A 35 -1.21 10.05 -1.94
CA VAL A 35 -0.41 10.14 -0.70
C VAL A 35 -0.03 11.57 -0.32
N LYS A 36 -0.03 12.51 -1.28
CA LYS A 36 0.30 13.93 -1.03
C LYS A 36 -0.70 14.62 -0.11
N THR A 37 -1.97 14.23 -0.17
CA THR A 37 -3.04 14.87 0.61
C THR A 37 -3.25 14.20 1.96
N LEU A 38 -2.60 13.06 2.23
CA LEU A 38 -2.76 12.29 3.46
C LEU A 38 -2.59 13.15 4.71
N PHE A 39 -1.52 13.96 4.76
CA PHE A 39 -1.18 14.82 5.89
C PHE A 39 -2.09 16.05 6.07
N ASN A 40 -3.11 16.22 5.22
CA ASN A 40 -4.12 17.28 5.38
C ASN A 40 -5.26 16.86 6.31
N TYR A 41 -5.30 15.60 6.74
CA TYR A 41 -6.40 15.04 7.53
C TYR A 41 -5.92 14.52 8.89
N HIS A 42 -6.78 14.58 9.90
CA HIS A 42 -6.53 13.92 11.18
C HIS A 42 -6.59 12.38 11.02
N PRO A 43 -5.71 11.59 11.68
CA PRO A 43 -4.66 11.99 12.62
C PRO A 43 -3.34 12.41 11.97
N TRP A 44 -3.23 12.33 10.65
CA TRP A 44 -1.97 12.53 9.93
C TRP A 44 -1.37 13.93 10.07
N THR A 45 -2.22 14.95 10.22
CA THR A 45 -1.81 16.35 10.47
C THR A 45 -0.85 16.48 11.66
N SER A 46 -0.92 15.57 12.63
CA SER A 46 -0.06 15.57 13.82
C SER A 46 1.39 15.13 13.57
N PHE A 47 1.73 14.63 12.37
CA PHE A 47 3.05 14.06 12.08
C PHE A 47 3.95 14.94 11.19
N SER A 48 3.60 16.21 10.97
CA SER A 48 4.43 17.18 10.25
C SER A 48 4.96 16.67 8.89
N SER A 49 4.12 15.95 8.14
CA SER A 49 4.49 15.34 6.85
C SER A 49 5.62 14.31 6.91
N GLN A 50 5.81 13.66 8.06
CA GLN A 50 6.80 12.59 8.27
C GLN A 50 6.11 11.22 8.29
N PHE A 51 6.64 10.30 7.47
CA PHE A 51 6.05 8.97 7.32
C PHE A 51 6.47 8.00 8.43
N ASP A 52 7.71 8.04 8.93
CA ASP A 52 8.14 7.19 10.06
C ASP A 52 7.18 7.30 11.27
N PRO A 53 6.89 8.49 11.85
CA PRO A 53 5.95 8.59 12.95
C PRO A 53 4.49 8.26 12.58
N ALA A 54 4.08 8.51 11.33
CA ALA A 54 2.75 8.13 10.85
C ALA A 54 2.58 6.60 10.77
N PHE A 55 3.63 5.89 10.36
CA PHE A 55 3.66 4.43 10.33
C PHE A 55 3.77 3.84 11.75
N ASP A 56 4.54 4.49 12.63
CA ASP A 56 4.61 4.13 14.05
C ASP A 56 3.28 4.36 14.79
N PHE A 57 2.46 5.32 14.34
CA PHE A 57 1.09 5.50 14.83
C PHE A 57 0.19 4.31 14.46
N LEU A 58 0.32 3.76 13.24
CA LEU A 58 -0.38 2.55 12.81
C LEU A 58 0.08 1.28 13.55
N LYS A 59 1.22 1.34 14.24
CA LYS A 59 1.89 0.19 14.91
C LYS A 59 2.18 -0.96 13.96
N ALA A 60 2.27 -0.68 12.66
CA ALA A 60 2.40 -1.68 11.62
C ALA A 60 3.85 -2.09 11.40
N ASP A 61 4.08 -3.31 10.95
CA ASP A 61 5.40 -3.72 10.47
C ASP A 61 5.44 -3.80 8.95
N ILE A 62 4.35 -4.21 8.32
CA ILE A 62 4.24 -4.30 6.87
C ILE A 62 3.05 -3.47 6.42
N ILE A 63 3.31 -2.45 5.61
CA ILE A 63 2.31 -1.46 5.21
C ILE A 63 2.24 -1.44 3.69
N SER A 64 1.04 -1.64 3.16
CA SER A 64 0.73 -1.45 1.75
C SER A 64 -0.10 -0.17 1.60
N LEU A 65 0.39 0.75 0.76
CA LEU A 65 -0.35 1.96 0.39
C LEU A 65 -0.71 1.89 -1.10
N GLN A 66 -1.99 1.99 -1.42
CA GLN A 66 -2.49 2.01 -2.80
C GLN A 66 -2.90 3.41 -3.25
N GLU A 67 -2.96 3.61 -4.57
CA GLU A 67 -3.22 4.90 -5.21
C GLU A 67 -2.31 6.02 -4.68
N LEU A 68 -0.99 5.80 -4.72
CA LEU A 68 -0.04 6.84 -4.34
C LEU A 68 -0.21 8.13 -5.16
N LYS A 69 -0.62 8.01 -6.43
CA LYS A 69 -0.80 9.13 -7.39
C LYS A 69 0.45 10.00 -7.51
N LEU A 70 1.60 9.35 -7.56
CA LEU A 70 2.91 10.00 -7.70
C LEU A 70 3.44 9.90 -9.13
N SER A 71 4.38 10.80 -9.40
CA SER A 71 5.32 10.75 -10.52
C SER A 71 6.74 10.69 -9.97
N SER A 72 7.72 10.31 -10.81
CA SER A 72 9.12 10.25 -10.39
C SER A 72 9.66 11.58 -9.88
N THR A 73 9.16 12.73 -10.38
CA THR A 73 9.55 14.07 -9.90
C THR A 73 9.03 14.29 -8.48
N THR A 74 7.73 14.10 -8.29
CA THR A 74 7.06 14.37 -7.01
C THR A 74 7.44 13.37 -5.93
N LEU A 75 7.90 12.18 -6.33
CA LEU A 75 8.45 11.19 -5.42
C LEU A 75 9.73 11.70 -4.74
N LYS A 76 10.57 12.49 -5.45
CA LYS A 76 11.82 13.04 -4.88
C LYS A 76 11.57 14.05 -3.78
N ASP A 77 10.45 14.76 -3.85
CA ASP A 77 10.05 15.78 -2.87
C ASP A 77 9.50 15.12 -1.58
N LEU A 78 9.12 13.84 -1.65
CA LEU A 78 8.57 13.11 -0.52
C LEU A 78 9.65 12.25 0.14
N LYS A 79 9.72 12.31 1.48
CA LYS A 79 10.63 11.46 2.28
C LYS A 79 10.17 10.00 2.38
N ILE A 80 9.10 9.61 1.69
CA ILE A 80 8.54 8.25 1.72
C ILE A 80 9.48 7.17 1.15
N VAL A 81 10.48 7.58 0.36
CA VAL A 81 11.48 6.71 -0.28
C VAL A 81 12.69 6.37 0.58
N SER A 82 12.95 7.17 1.62
CA SER A 82 14.15 7.04 2.48
C SER A 82 13.69 7.20 3.93
N LEU A 83 13.16 6.10 4.45
CA LEU A 83 12.64 5.99 5.81
C LEU A 83 13.71 5.44 6.74
N LYS A 84 13.71 5.89 7.99
CA LYS A 84 14.66 5.42 8.99
C LYS A 84 14.30 4.03 9.49
N ASN A 85 13.00 3.78 9.70
CA ASN A 85 12.52 2.58 10.37
C ASN A 85 11.98 1.53 9.39
N TYR A 86 11.91 1.83 8.09
CA TYR A 86 11.30 0.96 7.08
C TYR A 86 12.15 0.87 5.82
N LYS A 87 12.20 -0.32 5.22
CA LYS A 87 12.52 -0.48 3.80
C LYS A 87 11.28 -0.12 2.97
N SER A 88 11.46 0.59 1.87
CA SER A 88 10.38 1.02 1.00
C SER A 88 10.56 0.47 -0.42
N PHE A 89 9.50 -0.11 -0.97
CA PHE A 89 9.38 -0.52 -2.37
C PHE A 89 8.22 0.23 -2.99
N ILE A 90 8.43 0.85 -4.15
CA ILE A 90 7.43 1.72 -4.78
C ILE A 90 7.39 1.41 -6.27
N SER A 91 6.18 1.29 -6.79
CA SER A 91 5.89 1.11 -8.21
C SER A 91 5.01 2.27 -8.66
N LEU A 92 5.42 2.90 -9.76
CA LEU A 92 4.75 4.06 -10.33
C LEU A 92 4.23 3.72 -11.73
N PRO A 93 3.11 4.32 -12.17
CA PRO A 93 2.64 4.15 -13.53
C PRO A 93 3.68 4.63 -14.54
N ARG A 94 3.89 3.88 -15.62
CA ARG A 94 4.85 4.21 -16.67
C ARG A 94 4.28 5.21 -17.69
N ILE A 95 2.97 5.15 -17.93
CA ILE A 95 2.28 5.96 -18.96
C ILE A 95 1.59 7.18 -18.32
N LYS A 96 0.59 6.95 -17.48
CA LYS A 96 -0.24 8.01 -16.90
C LYS A 96 0.37 8.49 -15.58
N LYS A 97 1.20 9.54 -15.62
CA LYS A 97 1.82 10.13 -14.43
C LYS A 97 0.76 10.57 -13.41
N GLY A 98 0.98 10.32 -12.13
CA GLY A 98 0.05 10.73 -11.07
C GLY A 98 -1.23 9.88 -10.99
N TYR A 99 -1.26 8.71 -11.64
CA TYR A 99 -2.34 7.74 -11.58
C TYR A 99 -1.91 6.48 -10.80
N SER A 100 -2.82 5.73 -10.18
CA SER A 100 -2.48 4.44 -9.54
C SER A 100 -1.25 4.58 -8.61
N GLY A 101 -0.31 3.65 -8.70
CA GLY A 101 0.92 3.59 -7.93
C GLY A 101 0.70 2.90 -6.59
N VAL A 102 1.60 1.99 -6.25
CA VAL A 102 1.55 1.25 -4.97
C VAL A 102 2.89 1.37 -4.25
N GLY A 103 2.82 1.36 -2.92
CA GLY A 103 3.97 1.30 -2.02
C GLY A 103 3.85 0.09 -1.11
N LEU A 104 4.99 -0.52 -0.78
CA LEU A 104 5.11 -1.57 0.21
C LEU A 104 6.28 -1.24 1.13
N PHE A 105 5.99 -1.13 2.43
CA PHE A 105 6.94 -0.71 3.45
C PHE A 105 7.09 -1.82 4.48
N VAL A 106 8.32 -2.17 4.80
CA VAL A 106 8.64 -3.26 5.74
C VAL A 106 9.55 -2.72 6.82
N ARG A 107 9.10 -2.80 8.07
CA ARG A 107 9.83 -2.31 9.24
C ARG A 107 11.17 -3.04 9.34
N ILE A 108 12.21 -2.29 9.66
CA ILE A 108 13.53 -2.83 9.96
C ILE A 108 13.48 -3.36 11.40
N PRO A 109 13.66 -4.68 11.63
CA PRO A 109 13.65 -5.23 12.97
C PRO A 109 14.88 -4.79 13.76
N ASN A 110 14.71 -4.64 15.07
CA ASN A 110 15.77 -4.29 16.00
C ASN A 110 16.65 -5.52 16.30
N ASP A 111 17.91 -5.29 16.68
CA ASP A 111 18.86 -6.37 16.99
C ASP A 111 18.45 -7.21 18.21
N LYS A 112 17.59 -6.69 19.08
CA LYS A 112 17.09 -7.38 20.28
C LYS A 112 15.84 -8.22 20.04
N GLU A 113 15.17 -8.08 18.89
CA GLU A 113 13.97 -8.86 18.57
C GLU A 113 14.31 -10.31 18.24
N ASP A 114 13.34 -11.20 18.47
CA ASP A 114 13.46 -12.63 18.23
C ASP A 114 13.73 -12.97 16.77
N LEU A 115 14.33 -14.14 16.56
CA LEU A 115 14.71 -14.62 15.25
C LEU A 115 13.51 -14.78 14.31
N THR A 116 12.36 -15.22 14.84
CA THR A 116 11.10 -15.36 14.11
C THR A 116 10.61 -14.01 13.59
N VAL A 117 10.63 -12.96 14.42
CA VAL A 117 10.29 -11.58 14.04
C VAL A 117 11.25 -11.07 12.97
N LYS A 118 12.57 -11.23 13.19
CA LYS A 118 13.58 -10.82 12.21
C LYS A 118 13.38 -11.50 10.87
N SER A 119 13.11 -12.80 10.84
CA SER A 119 12.86 -13.55 9.61
C SER A 119 11.58 -13.10 8.89
N SER A 120 10.56 -12.72 9.65
CA SER A 120 9.27 -12.26 9.14
C SER A 120 9.31 -10.82 8.61
N LEU A 121 10.39 -10.08 8.85
CA LEU A 121 10.57 -8.69 8.38
C LEU A 121 11.78 -8.52 7.47
N ARG A 122 12.62 -9.54 7.32
CA ARG A 122 13.79 -9.49 6.47
C ARG A 122 13.41 -9.78 5.02
N VAL A 123 13.41 -8.76 4.17
CA VAL A 123 13.18 -8.91 2.73
C VAL A 123 14.40 -9.53 2.06
N VAL A 124 14.19 -10.62 1.31
CA VAL A 124 15.24 -11.33 0.54
C VAL A 124 15.13 -11.10 -0.96
N LYS A 125 13.91 -10.88 -1.47
CA LYS A 125 13.65 -10.57 -2.89
C LYS A 125 12.52 -9.56 -3.01
N ALA A 126 12.53 -8.77 -4.07
CA ALA A 126 11.47 -7.81 -4.37
C ALA A 126 11.30 -7.67 -5.89
N GLU A 127 10.06 -7.66 -6.35
CA GLU A 127 9.69 -7.57 -7.75
C GLU A 127 8.59 -6.53 -7.98
N GLU A 128 8.67 -5.89 -9.15
CA GLU A 128 7.63 -5.01 -9.68
C GLU A 128 6.68 -5.81 -10.58
N GLY A 129 5.37 -5.62 -10.41
CA GLY A 129 4.36 -6.23 -11.26
C GLY A 129 3.89 -7.62 -10.79
N VAL A 130 2.80 -8.07 -11.41
CA VAL A 130 2.18 -9.38 -11.18
C VAL A 130 2.72 -10.42 -12.16
N SER A 131 3.14 -10.03 -13.36
CA SER A 131 3.46 -10.99 -14.43
C SER A 131 4.93 -11.44 -14.45
N GLY A 132 5.86 -10.62 -13.96
CA GLY A 132 7.30 -10.88 -14.06
C GLY A 132 7.94 -10.51 -15.40
N PHE A 133 7.19 -9.92 -16.35
CA PHE A 133 7.73 -9.43 -17.63
C PHE A 133 8.46 -8.09 -17.54
N LEU A 134 8.40 -7.39 -16.39
CA LEU A 134 9.21 -6.20 -16.18
C LEU A 134 10.68 -6.55 -16.00
N LYS A 135 11.56 -5.63 -16.41
CA LYS A 135 13.02 -5.77 -16.25
C LYS A 135 13.42 -5.75 -14.78
N SER A 136 14.30 -6.67 -14.41
CA SER A 136 14.85 -6.73 -13.06
C SER A 136 15.91 -5.64 -12.86
N PRO A 137 15.86 -4.84 -11.78
CA PRO A 137 16.96 -3.95 -11.42
C PRO A 137 18.25 -4.72 -11.09
N GLU A 138 18.14 -5.97 -10.65
CA GLU A 138 19.29 -6.83 -10.33
C GLU A 138 20.10 -7.20 -11.58
N ASP A 139 19.42 -7.57 -12.65
CA ASP A 139 19.97 -7.80 -13.98
C ASP A 139 19.08 -7.13 -15.05
N PRO A 140 19.42 -5.88 -15.46
CA PRO A 140 18.61 -5.12 -16.42
C PRO A 140 18.50 -5.76 -17.82
N SER A 141 19.29 -6.77 -18.14
CA SER A 141 19.19 -7.49 -19.41
C SER A 141 17.99 -8.45 -19.42
N LYS A 142 17.54 -8.92 -18.24
CA LYS A 142 16.50 -9.93 -18.07
C LYS A 142 15.23 -9.36 -17.47
N CYS A 143 14.09 -9.98 -17.81
CA CYS A 143 12.87 -9.77 -17.05
C CYS A 143 12.90 -10.63 -15.77
N TYR A 144 12.09 -10.30 -14.75
CA TYR A 144 12.06 -11.07 -13.50
C TYR A 144 11.86 -12.57 -13.74
N ARG A 145 10.99 -12.93 -14.69
CA ARG A 145 10.70 -14.33 -15.04
C ARG A 145 11.84 -15.08 -15.74
N ASP A 146 12.83 -14.36 -16.27
CA ASP A 146 13.98 -14.96 -16.96
C ASP A 146 15.21 -15.04 -16.03
N LEU A 147 15.09 -14.56 -14.80
CA LEU A 147 16.13 -14.73 -13.78
C LEU A 147 16.23 -16.20 -13.37
N PRO A 148 17.40 -16.64 -12.86
CA PRO A 148 17.51 -17.93 -12.19
C PRO A 148 16.44 -18.10 -11.10
N GLU A 149 16.02 -19.33 -10.87
CA GLU A 149 14.97 -19.66 -9.88
C GLU A 149 15.31 -19.16 -8.48
N ASN A 150 16.59 -19.22 -8.11
CA ASN A 150 17.07 -18.72 -6.81
C ASN A 150 17.05 -17.19 -6.70
N ASP A 151 16.95 -16.45 -7.80
CA ASP A 151 16.99 -14.99 -7.84
C ASP A 151 15.61 -14.36 -8.06
N SER A 152 14.64 -15.13 -8.57
CA SER A 152 13.25 -14.70 -8.74
C SER A 152 12.35 -15.13 -7.58
N ILE A 153 11.24 -14.41 -7.39
CA ILE A 153 10.16 -14.83 -6.49
C ILE A 153 9.37 -15.97 -7.13
N GLY A 154 9.17 -15.93 -8.45
CA GLY A 154 8.52 -16.99 -9.21
C GLY A 154 6.98 -16.97 -9.18
N GLY A 155 6.40 -18.11 -9.54
CA GLY A 155 4.95 -18.36 -9.56
C GLY A 155 4.19 -17.65 -10.67
N TYR A 156 4.87 -17.17 -11.72
CA TYR A 156 4.25 -16.32 -12.74
C TYR A 156 3.05 -16.96 -13.45
N PRO A 157 2.03 -16.18 -13.83
CA PRO A 157 0.89 -16.67 -14.57
C PRO A 157 1.27 -17.00 -16.02
N LEU A 158 0.55 -17.96 -16.62
CA LEU A 158 0.76 -18.41 -18.00
C LEU A 158 0.07 -17.44 -18.98
N ILE A 159 0.72 -16.30 -19.20
CA ILE A 159 0.27 -15.26 -20.13
C ILE A 159 1.42 -14.83 -21.05
N ASP A 160 1.08 -14.32 -22.23
CA ASP A 160 2.06 -13.78 -23.18
C ASP A 160 2.65 -12.43 -22.71
N ASN A 161 3.75 -12.03 -23.34
CA ASN A 161 4.49 -10.82 -23.01
C ASN A 161 3.67 -9.54 -23.21
N THR A 162 2.86 -9.50 -24.28
CA THR A 162 2.06 -8.32 -24.61
C THR A 162 1.05 -8.05 -23.49
N LEU A 163 0.31 -9.08 -23.08
CA LEU A 163 -0.64 -8.97 -21.98
C LEU A 163 0.08 -8.72 -20.65
N GLY A 164 1.18 -9.42 -20.37
CA GLY A 164 1.91 -9.25 -19.11
C GLY A 164 2.45 -7.84 -18.89
N VAL A 165 3.09 -7.26 -19.90
CA VAL A 165 3.55 -5.86 -19.86
C VAL A 165 2.38 -4.90 -19.74
N GLU A 166 1.27 -5.17 -20.42
CA GLU A 166 0.05 -4.36 -20.35
C GLU A 166 -0.55 -4.33 -18.93
N LEU A 167 -0.57 -5.47 -18.24
CA LEU A 167 -1.05 -5.55 -16.85
C LEU A 167 -0.12 -4.81 -15.87
N ASP A 168 1.19 -4.83 -16.11
CA ASP A 168 2.18 -4.30 -15.17
C ASP A 168 2.54 -2.82 -15.37
N LYS A 169 2.19 -2.21 -16.52
CA LYS A 169 2.59 -0.83 -16.85
C LYS A 169 2.00 0.26 -15.94
N GLU A 170 0.92 -0.04 -15.22
CA GLU A 170 0.18 0.94 -14.40
C GLU A 170 0.66 1.00 -12.93
N GLY A 171 1.71 0.24 -12.60
CA GLY A 171 2.31 0.25 -11.26
C GLY A 171 1.33 -0.16 -10.16
N ARG A 172 0.60 -1.24 -10.40
CA ARG A 172 -0.51 -1.74 -9.55
C ARG A 172 -0.10 -2.84 -8.58
N CYS A 173 1.10 -3.38 -8.69
CA CYS A 173 1.53 -4.55 -7.94
C CYS A 173 3.01 -4.45 -7.57
N ILE A 174 3.31 -4.70 -6.30
CA ILE A 174 4.64 -5.03 -5.80
C ILE A 174 4.53 -6.37 -5.09
N CYS A 175 5.57 -7.19 -5.24
CA CYS A 175 5.70 -8.46 -4.55
C CYS A 175 7.06 -8.52 -3.85
N ILE A 176 7.12 -8.95 -2.59
CA ILE A 176 8.36 -9.22 -1.88
C ILE A 176 8.36 -10.63 -1.32
N GLU A 177 9.54 -11.24 -1.21
CA GLU A 177 9.75 -12.47 -0.45
C GLU A 177 10.53 -12.14 0.82
N LEU A 178 10.05 -12.64 1.95
CA LEU A 178 10.66 -12.53 3.26
C LEU A 178 11.53 -13.76 3.55
N ALA A 179 12.49 -13.65 4.47
CA ALA A 179 13.35 -14.77 4.86
C ALA A 179 12.56 -15.95 5.45
N SER A 180 11.35 -15.71 5.96
CA SER A 180 10.39 -16.76 6.35
C SER A 180 9.77 -17.55 5.19
N LYS A 181 10.11 -17.24 3.93
CA LYS A 181 9.46 -17.71 2.70
C LYS A 181 7.99 -17.26 2.56
N LEU A 182 7.58 -16.26 3.35
CA LEU A 182 6.31 -15.56 3.14
C LEU A 182 6.50 -14.55 2.00
N VAL A 183 5.61 -14.63 1.02
CA VAL A 183 5.50 -13.68 -0.08
C VAL A 183 4.38 -12.69 0.23
N VAL A 184 4.68 -11.40 0.15
CA VAL A 184 3.72 -10.33 0.44
C VAL A 184 3.47 -9.50 -0.80
N PHE A 185 2.20 -9.38 -1.18
CA PHE A 185 1.75 -8.54 -2.28
C PHE A 185 1.15 -7.23 -1.75
N SER A 186 1.50 -6.13 -2.40
CA SER A 186 0.84 -4.81 -2.29
C SER A 186 0.14 -4.54 -3.61
N VAL A 187 -1.19 -4.51 -3.62
CA VAL A 187 -1.98 -4.57 -4.86
C VAL A 187 -3.10 -3.52 -4.91
N TYR A 188 -3.20 -2.84 -6.05
CA TYR A 188 -4.33 -2.01 -6.44
C TYR A 188 -5.01 -2.59 -7.70
N CYS A 189 -6.01 -3.44 -7.51
CA CYS A 189 -6.71 -4.06 -8.63
C CYS A 189 -7.46 -3.00 -9.45
N PRO A 190 -7.51 -3.12 -10.79
CA PRO A 190 -8.24 -2.17 -11.63
C PRO A 190 -9.73 -2.14 -11.28
N ALA A 191 -10.27 -0.93 -11.08
CA ALA A 191 -11.71 -0.70 -11.06
C ALA A 191 -12.23 -0.51 -12.49
N ASN A 192 -13.46 -0.95 -12.76
CA ASN A 192 -14.16 -0.66 -14.02
C ASN A 192 -15.19 0.47 -13.83
N SER A 193 -14.74 1.62 -13.34
CA SER A 193 -15.63 2.74 -12.97
C SER A 193 -16.39 3.31 -14.17
N SER A 194 -15.83 3.22 -15.37
CA SER A 194 -16.48 3.65 -16.62
C SER A 194 -17.41 2.60 -17.23
N GLN A 195 -17.52 1.41 -16.62
CA GLN A 195 -18.39 0.30 -17.05
C GLN A 195 -18.22 -0.07 -18.53
N THR A 196 -16.97 -0.17 -18.98
CA THR A 196 -16.66 -0.55 -20.36
C THR A 196 -16.23 -2.01 -20.44
N GLU A 197 -16.45 -2.64 -21.59
CA GLU A 197 -16.04 -4.02 -21.85
C GLU A 197 -14.50 -4.17 -21.80
N ILE A 198 -13.78 -3.19 -22.35
CA ILE A 198 -12.32 -3.14 -22.31
C ILE A 198 -11.83 -3.03 -20.86
N GLY A 199 -12.46 -2.16 -20.06
CA GLY A 199 -12.14 -2.00 -18.64
C GLY A 199 -12.39 -3.28 -17.85
N GLU A 200 -13.51 -3.97 -18.10
CA GLU A 200 -13.83 -5.25 -17.45
C GLU A 200 -12.83 -6.33 -17.87
N THR A 201 -12.48 -6.40 -19.15
CA THR A 201 -11.48 -7.36 -19.66
C THR A 201 -10.12 -7.15 -18.99
N TYR A 202 -9.66 -5.90 -18.89
CA TYR A 202 -8.40 -5.57 -18.21
C TYR A 202 -8.44 -5.94 -16.73
N ARG A 203 -9.52 -5.59 -16.02
CA ARG A 203 -9.75 -5.97 -14.63
C ARG A 203 -9.72 -7.48 -14.43
N MET A 204 -10.43 -8.23 -15.27
CA MET A 204 -10.51 -9.69 -15.19
C MET A 204 -9.15 -10.34 -15.45
N ASN A 205 -8.39 -9.86 -16.43
CA ASN A 205 -7.06 -10.38 -16.72
C ASN A 205 -6.08 -10.09 -15.59
N PHE A 206 -6.12 -8.88 -15.01
CA PHE A 206 -5.30 -8.55 -13.85
C PHE A 206 -5.63 -9.43 -12.63
N LEU A 207 -6.92 -9.54 -12.30
CA LEU A 207 -7.38 -10.34 -11.15
C LEU A 207 -7.02 -11.82 -11.32
N ARG A 208 -7.19 -12.37 -12.53
CA ARG A 208 -6.78 -13.74 -12.85
C ARG A 208 -5.27 -13.94 -12.69
N ALA A 209 -4.46 -13.05 -13.25
CA ALA A 209 -3.00 -13.11 -13.16
C ALA A 209 -2.52 -13.08 -11.68
N LEU A 210 -3.14 -12.25 -10.84
CA LEU A 210 -2.86 -12.19 -9.41
C LEU A 210 -3.19 -13.51 -8.69
N LEU A 211 -4.41 -14.00 -8.89
CA LEU A 211 -4.90 -15.20 -8.20
C LEU A 211 -4.13 -16.46 -8.64
N GLU A 212 -3.82 -16.59 -9.94
CA GLU A 212 -2.98 -17.66 -10.47
C GLU A 212 -1.56 -17.58 -9.91
N ARG A 213 -0.99 -16.37 -9.80
CA ARG A 213 0.34 -16.23 -9.21
C ARG A 213 0.36 -16.63 -7.74
N CYS A 214 -0.65 -16.23 -6.97
CA CYS A 214 -0.79 -16.68 -5.58
C CYS A 214 -0.90 -18.21 -5.49
N TYR A 215 -1.68 -18.83 -6.38
CA TYR A 215 -1.88 -20.28 -6.42
C TYR A 215 -0.56 -21.01 -6.73
N ASN A 216 0.17 -20.56 -7.75
CA ASN A 216 1.45 -21.14 -8.13
C ASN A 216 2.49 -21.00 -7.01
N LEU A 217 2.55 -19.84 -6.35
CA LEU A 217 3.45 -19.65 -5.21
C LEU A 217 3.16 -20.63 -4.08
N LYS A 218 1.88 -20.82 -3.75
CA LYS A 218 1.45 -21.73 -2.69
C LYS A 218 1.69 -23.20 -3.04
N TYR A 219 1.16 -23.65 -4.18
CA TYR A 219 1.05 -25.08 -4.48
C TYR A 219 2.18 -25.63 -5.35
N VAL A 220 2.87 -24.78 -6.11
CA VAL A 220 4.02 -25.21 -6.94
C VAL A 220 5.34 -24.92 -6.24
N LEU A 221 5.46 -23.75 -5.60
CA LEU A 221 6.73 -23.30 -4.99
C LEU A 221 6.77 -23.42 -3.46
N ASN A 222 5.70 -23.89 -2.82
CA ASN A 222 5.60 -24.07 -1.36
C ASN A 222 5.95 -22.80 -0.55
N LYS A 223 5.53 -21.64 -1.08
CA LYS A 223 5.63 -20.34 -0.44
C LYS A 223 4.27 -19.93 0.10
N GLU A 224 4.24 -19.41 1.31
CA GLU A 224 3.03 -18.78 1.80
C GLU A 224 2.87 -17.40 1.18
N VAL A 225 1.63 -16.94 1.10
CA VAL A 225 1.24 -15.68 0.47
C VAL A 225 0.33 -14.89 1.39
N VAL A 226 0.60 -13.59 1.51
CA VAL A 226 -0.32 -12.57 2.02
C VAL A 226 -0.52 -11.50 0.95
N VAL A 227 -1.77 -11.15 0.67
CA VAL A 227 -2.14 -10.10 -0.28
C VAL A 227 -2.78 -8.94 0.47
N LEU A 228 -2.10 -7.80 0.48
CA LEU A 228 -2.60 -6.52 0.98
C LEU A 228 -3.18 -5.75 -0.20
N SER A 229 -4.51 -5.61 -0.24
CA SER A 229 -5.20 -5.17 -1.44
C SER A 229 -6.26 -4.11 -1.20
N ASP A 230 -6.39 -3.22 -2.17
CA ASP A 230 -7.70 -2.79 -2.67
C ASP A 230 -8.03 -3.69 -3.88
N ILE A 231 -8.91 -4.67 -3.64
CA ILE A 231 -9.26 -5.68 -4.65
C ILE A 231 -10.34 -5.17 -5.61
N ASN A 232 -11.00 -4.05 -5.28
CA ASN A 232 -12.13 -3.49 -6.03
C ASN A 232 -13.31 -4.48 -6.24
N VAL A 233 -13.51 -5.46 -5.35
CA VAL A 233 -14.57 -6.48 -5.42
C VAL A 233 -15.07 -6.81 -4.01
N CYS A 234 -16.36 -6.64 -3.74
CA CYS A 234 -16.99 -7.17 -2.52
C CYS A 234 -17.19 -8.68 -2.65
N VAL A 235 -16.75 -9.46 -1.66
CA VAL A 235 -16.86 -10.93 -1.63
C VAL A 235 -18.30 -11.37 -1.32
N ASP A 236 -18.90 -10.78 -0.29
CA ASP A 236 -20.19 -11.18 0.28
C ASP A 236 -21.24 -10.06 0.23
N LEU A 237 -22.54 -10.41 0.26
CA LEU A 237 -23.63 -9.42 0.20
C LEU A 237 -23.58 -8.44 1.38
N ILE A 238 -23.19 -8.92 2.58
CA ILE A 238 -23.03 -8.09 3.77
C ILE A 238 -21.89 -7.06 3.67
N ASP A 239 -21.06 -7.14 2.62
CA ASP A 239 -19.96 -6.22 2.31
C ASP A 239 -20.37 -5.11 1.33
N HIS A 240 -21.65 -4.98 0.96
CA HIS A 240 -22.10 -4.02 -0.05
C HIS A 240 -23.44 -3.36 0.31
N ALA A 241 -23.40 -2.14 0.87
CA ALA A 241 -24.60 -1.46 1.38
C ALA A 241 -25.69 -1.25 0.31
N ASP A 242 -25.29 -0.85 -0.91
CA ASP A 242 -26.24 -0.52 -1.98
C ASP A 242 -27.04 -1.74 -2.44
N GLU A 243 -26.35 -2.81 -2.82
CA GLU A 243 -26.90 -4.09 -3.25
C GLU A 243 -27.74 -4.79 -2.16
N LEU A 244 -27.38 -4.61 -0.88
CA LEU A 244 -28.18 -5.04 0.27
C LEU A 244 -29.48 -4.23 0.38
N ASN A 245 -29.39 -2.89 0.36
CA ASN A 245 -30.56 -2.01 0.49
C ASN A 245 -31.53 -2.16 -0.68
N THR A 246 -31.02 -2.33 -1.90
CA THR A 246 -31.85 -2.60 -3.08
C THR A 246 -32.65 -3.89 -2.92
N ARG A 247 -32.04 -4.97 -2.42
CA ARG A 247 -32.77 -6.22 -2.14
C ARG A 247 -33.79 -6.09 -1.03
N VAL A 248 -33.49 -5.34 0.03
CA VAL A 248 -34.46 -5.07 1.10
C VAL A 248 -35.67 -4.30 0.56
N LYS A 249 -35.46 -3.23 -0.23
CA LYS A 249 -36.54 -2.45 -0.84
C LYS A 249 -37.41 -3.28 -1.77
N ASN A 250 -36.82 -4.24 -2.47
CA ASN A 250 -37.51 -5.14 -3.38
C ASN A 250 -38.09 -6.39 -2.68
N ASN A 251 -38.05 -6.46 -1.34
CA ASN A 251 -38.49 -7.61 -0.54
C ASN A 251 -37.82 -8.94 -0.93
N LEU A 252 -36.60 -8.90 -1.47
CA LEU A 252 -35.82 -10.09 -1.84
C LEU A 252 -35.05 -10.67 -0.64
N VAL A 253 -34.75 -9.83 0.35
CA VAL A 253 -34.10 -10.27 1.60
C VAL A 253 -34.80 -9.66 2.80
N THR A 254 -34.76 -10.38 3.92
CA THR A 254 -35.22 -9.86 5.20
C THR A 254 -34.34 -8.69 5.63
N ASN A 255 -34.96 -7.59 6.07
CA ASN A 255 -34.21 -6.44 6.58
C ASN A 255 -33.37 -6.88 7.80
N PRO A 256 -32.03 -6.71 7.77
CA PRO A 256 -31.16 -7.12 8.86
C PRO A 256 -31.54 -6.52 10.23
N ILE A 257 -32.16 -5.34 10.25
CA ILE A 257 -32.62 -4.67 11.48
C ILE A 257 -33.70 -5.50 12.19
N LEU A 258 -34.51 -6.26 11.44
CA LEU A 258 -35.60 -7.07 11.97
C LEU A 258 -35.11 -8.39 12.60
N LEU A 259 -33.84 -8.76 12.42
CA LEU A 259 -33.25 -10.01 12.94
C LEU A 259 -32.75 -9.89 14.40
N GLY A 260 -33.16 -8.85 15.13
CA GLY A 260 -32.92 -8.72 16.58
C GLY A 260 -31.56 -8.16 16.99
N SER A 261 -30.65 -7.91 16.05
CA SER A 261 -29.44 -7.09 16.28
C SER A 261 -28.79 -6.66 14.96
N PRO A 262 -28.35 -5.39 14.81
CA PRO A 262 -27.65 -4.90 13.62
C PRO A 262 -26.29 -5.58 13.34
N ASN A 263 -25.82 -6.48 14.21
CA ASN A 263 -24.58 -7.24 14.07
C ASN A 263 -24.77 -8.75 13.81
N SER A 264 -25.92 -9.17 13.27
CA SER A 264 -26.32 -10.58 13.12
C SER A 264 -26.02 -11.21 11.75
N GLY A 265 -24.92 -10.84 11.08
CA GLY A 265 -24.71 -11.21 9.68
C GLY A 265 -24.74 -12.72 9.39
N ASN A 266 -24.41 -13.59 10.35
CA ASN A 266 -24.60 -15.03 10.20
C ASN A 266 -26.08 -15.44 10.10
N LEU A 267 -26.95 -14.85 10.93
CA LEU A 267 -28.40 -15.05 10.84
C LEU A 267 -28.96 -14.48 9.55
N PHE A 268 -28.48 -13.29 9.14
CA PHE A 268 -28.85 -12.70 7.86
C PHE A 268 -28.51 -13.62 6.69
N GLU A 269 -27.29 -14.15 6.63
CA GLU A 269 -26.88 -15.05 5.54
C GLU A 269 -27.70 -16.34 5.53
N ARG A 270 -27.98 -16.94 6.69
CA ARG A 270 -28.80 -18.15 6.79
C ARG A 270 -30.23 -17.91 6.34
N ALA A 271 -30.83 -16.79 6.75
CA ALA A 271 -32.19 -16.44 6.38
C ALA A 271 -32.33 -16.06 4.89
N ASN A 272 -31.23 -15.66 4.23
CA ASN A 272 -31.23 -15.14 2.86
C ASN A 272 -30.23 -15.87 1.96
N ILE A 273 -30.05 -17.17 2.18
CA ILE A 273 -28.97 -17.96 1.59
C ILE A 273 -28.96 -17.86 0.06
N GLU A 274 -30.12 -17.97 -0.59
CA GLU A 274 -30.22 -17.92 -2.05
C GLU A 274 -29.74 -16.59 -2.64
N GLU A 275 -30.13 -15.47 -2.03
CA GLU A 275 -29.71 -14.15 -2.48
C GLU A 275 -28.23 -13.88 -2.21
N CYS A 276 -27.69 -14.40 -1.10
CA CYS A 276 -26.25 -14.36 -0.85
C CYS A 276 -25.46 -15.17 -1.89
N ILE A 277 -25.94 -16.36 -2.28
CA ILE A 277 -25.32 -17.18 -3.33
C ILE A 277 -25.39 -16.45 -4.68
N LYS A 278 -26.56 -15.91 -5.06
CA LYS A 278 -26.71 -15.11 -6.30
C LYS A 278 -25.77 -13.91 -6.30
N PHE A 279 -25.62 -13.23 -5.17
CA PHE A 279 -24.68 -12.11 -5.06
C PHE A 279 -23.26 -12.55 -5.38
N LYS A 280 -22.75 -13.65 -4.79
CA LYS A 280 -21.38 -14.16 -4.98
C LYS A 280 -21.01 -14.38 -6.46
N SER A 281 -21.97 -14.72 -7.31
CA SER A 281 -21.75 -14.95 -8.75
C SER A 281 -22.27 -13.86 -9.67
N SER A 282 -22.84 -12.77 -9.14
CA SER A 282 -23.55 -11.77 -9.97
C SER A 282 -22.64 -10.87 -10.84
N THR A 283 -21.32 -10.88 -10.63
CA THR A 283 -20.37 -10.28 -11.58
C THR A 283 -19.24 -11.26 -11.89
N PRO A 284 -18.61 -11.20 -13.09
CA PRO A 284 -17.48 -12.05 -13.44
C PRO A 284 -16.32 -11.96 -12.44
N ALA A 285 -15.97 -10.73 -12.02
CA ALA A 285 -14.89 -10.50 -11.06
C ALA A 285 -15.19 -11.10 -9.68
N ARG A 286 -16.44 -10.98 -9.21
CA ARG A 286 -16.86 -11.55 -7.93
C ARG A 286 -16.91 -13.07 -7.94
N LYS A 287 -17.41 -13.65 -9.04
CA LYS A 287 -17.40 -15.10 -9.25
C LYS A 287 -15.96 -15.63 -9.25
N LEU A 288 -15.06 -14.96 -9.97
CA LEU A 288 -13.64 -15.33 -10.01
C LEU A 288 -13.01 -15.24 -8.63
N LEU A 289 -13.18 -14.14 -7.90
CA LEU A 289 -12.61 -13.99 -6.56
C LEU A 289 -13.13 -15.06 -5.59
N ASN A 290 -14.45 -15.34 -5.59
CA ASN A 290 -15.03 -16.38 -4.74
C ASN A 290 -14.55 -17.80 -5.09
N SER A 291 -14.03 -18.06 -6.29
CA SER A 291 -13.39 -19.36 -6.61
C SER A 291 -12.01 -19.56 -5.96
N TYR A 292 -11.42 -18.50 -5.41
CA TYR A 292 -10.12 -18.56 -4.72
C TYR A 292 -10.20 -18.25 -3.23
N VAL A 293 -11.19 -17.46 -2.81
CA VAL A 293 -11.38 -17.08 -1.40
C VAL A 293 -12.14 -18.16 -0.65
N VAL A 294 -11.60 -18.65 0.47
CA VAL A 294 -12.25 -19.66 1.32
C VAL A 294 -13.63 -19.18 1.76
N GLN A 295 -14.62 -20.05 1.56
CA GLN A 295 -16.01 -19.74 1.85
C GLN A 295 -16.28 -19.81 3.36
N SER A 296 -17.21 -18.97 3.85
CA SER A 296 -17.67 -19.09 5.24
C SER A 296 -18.52 -20.36 5.41
N GLU A 297 -18.72 -20.79 6.65
CA GLU A 297 -19.44 -22.04 6.98
C GLU A 297 -20.81 -22.15 6.29
N ASN A 298 -21.55 -21.04 6.18
CA ASN A 298 -22.87 -21.02 5.53
C ASN A 298 -22.81 -21.36 4.03
N PHE A 299 -21.64 -21.22 3.39
CA PHE A 299 -21.44 -21.39 1.95
C PHE A 299 -20.38 -22.44 1.62
N LYS A 300 -20.04 -23.34 2.56
CA LYS A 300 -18.99 -24.35 2.37
C LYS A 300 -19.20 -25.22 1.14
N ASP A 301 -20.46 -25.49 0.77
CA ASP A 301 -20.83 -26.31 -0.38
C ASP A 301 -20.52 -25.62 -1.73
N LEU A 302 -20.22 -24.31 -1.71
CA LEU A 302 -19.71 -23.58 -2.88
C LEU A 302 -18.19 -23.66 -3.04
N SER A 303 -17.49 -24.30 -2.08
CA SER A 303 -16.04 -24.42 -2.13
C SER A 303 -15.60 -25.29 -3.29
N THR A 304 -14.41 -24.97 -3.80
CA THR A 304 -13.71 -25.62 -4.89
C THR A 304 -12.29 -25.91 -4.43
N ASP A 305 -11.58 -26.78 -5.15
CA ASP A 305 -10.18 -27.12 -4.84
C ASP A 305 -9.22 -25.94 -4.96
N ARG A 306 -9.67 -24.81 -5.54
CA ARG A 306 -8.89 -23.57 -5.65
C ARG A 306 -9.15 -22.58 -4.52
N ASN A 307 -10.04 -22.88 -3.57
CA ASN A 307 -10.28 -22.03 -2.41
C ASN A 307 -9.17 -22.20 -1.36
N PHE A 308 -8.18 -21.31 -1.38
CA PHE A 308 -7.04 -21.35 -0.45
C PHE A 308 -6.69 -19.99 0.17
N LEU A 309 -7.32 -18.90 -0.31
CA LEU A 309 -7.10 -17.56 0.23
C LEU A 309 -8.13 -17.25 1.30
N PHE A 310 -7.70 -17.13 2.53
CA PHE A 310 -8.53 -16.78 3.67
C PHE A 310 -8.61 -15.25 3.83
N ASP A 311 -9.82 -14.72 3.97
CA ASP A 311 -10.03 -13.34 4.39
C ASP A 311 -9.78 -13.21 5.90
N SER A 312 -8.59 -12.73 6.26
CA SER A 312 -8.15 -12.63 7.65
C SER A 312 -9.04 -11.75 8.53
N THR A 313 -9.67 -10.71 7.95
CA THR A 313 -10.60 -9.85 8.68
C THR A 313 -11.89 -10.59 8.97
N ARG A 314 -12.42 -11.37 8.02
CA ARG A 314 -13.61 -12.21 8.24
C ARG A 314 -13.37 -13.42 9.13
N ILE A 315 -12.15 -13.94 9.19
CA ILE A 315 -11.79 -14.93 10.21
C ILE A 315 -11.97 -14.34 11.61
N LYS A 316 -11.45 -13.14 11.87
CA LYS A 316 -11.47 -12.57 13.21
C LYS A 316 -12.78 -11.87 13.60
N GLN A 317 -13.42 -11.23 12.63
CA GLN A 317 -14.65 -10.43 12.84
C GLN A 317 -15.91 -11.19 12.43
N GLU A 318 -15.75 -12.45 12.02
CA GLU A 318 -16.81 -13.33 11.56
C GLU A 318 -17.70 -12.62 10.53
N ARG A 319 -19.01 -12.72 10.71
CA ARG A 319 -20.02 -12.14 9.82
C ARG A 319 -20.52 -10.79 10.35
N ARG A 320 -19.70 -10.02 11.06
CA ARG A 320 -20.10 -8.67 11.51
C ARG A 320 -20.50 -7.80 10.31
N MET A 321 -21.68 -7.19 10.41
CA MET A 321 -22.21 -6.33 9.34
C MET A 321 -21.60 -4.92 9.39
N ASN A 322 -21.83 -4.15 8.33
CA ASN A 322 -21.45 -2.73 8.23
C ASN A 322 -19.93 -2.48 8.32
N MET A 323 -19.13 -3.46 7.91
CA MET A 323 -17.66 -3.39 7.89
C MET A 323 -17.13 -2.79 6.59
N PHE A 324 -17.66 -1.63 6.18
CA PHE A 324 -17.24 -1.00 4.93
C PHE A 324 -15.85 -0.36 5.08
N THR A 325 -15.09 -0.36 3.98
CA THR A 325 -13.75 0.21 3.91
C THR A 325 -13.65 1.38 2.96
N VAL A 326 -14.62 1.56 2.05
CA VAL A 326 -14.71 2.70 1.14
C VAL A 326 -16.10 3.33 1.16
N TRP A 327 -16.15 4.66 1.03
CA TRP A 327 -17.39 5.43 0.99
C TRP A 327 -17.33 6.51 -0.08
N ASN A 328 -18.44 6.70 -0.80
CA ASN A 328 -18.53 7.75 -1.81
C ASN A 328 -18.47 9.15 -1.16
N THR A 329 -17.48 9.95 -1.57
CA THR A 329 -17.25 11.31 -1.06
C THR A 329 -18.27 12.31 -1.58
N LEU A 330 -18.77 12.15 -2.81
CA LEU A 330 -19.74 13.06 -3.43
C LEU A 330 -21.07 13.09 -2.68
N THR A 331 -21.46 11.94 -2.10
CA THR A 331 -22.70 11.80 -1.32
C THR A 331 -22.44 11.84 0.20
N ASN A 332 -21.21 12.15 0.63
CA ASN A 332 -20.80 12.15 2.04
C ASN A 332 -21.17 10.84 2.78
N ALA A 333 -21.03 9.70 2.09
CA ALA A 333 -21.60 8.42 2.50
C ALA A 333 -20.94 7.83 3.76
N ARG A 334 -19.75 8.33 4.15
CA ARG A 334 -19.01 7.85 5.33
C ARG A 334 -19.75 8.15 6.63
N GLN A 335 -20.45 9.28 6.72
CA GLN A 335 -21.17 9.67 7.95
C GLN A 335 -22.37 8.77 8.25
N SER A 336 -23.04 8.27 7.22
CA SER A 336 -24.13 7.30 7.32
C SER A 336 -23.67 5.84 7.27
N ASN A 337 -22.35 5.61 7.20
CA ASN A 337 -21.73 4.31 6.98
C ASN A 337 -22.34 3.55 5.78
N TYR A 338 -22.57 4.24 4.67
CA TYR A 338 -23.08 3.65 3.43
C TYR A 338 -21.91 3.41 2.46
N GLY A 339 -21.43 2.17 2.38
CA GLY A 339 -20.21 1.88 1.64
C GLY A 339 -20.09 0.44 1.19
N SER A 340 -18.85 0.09 0.84
CA SER A 340 -18.46 -1.24 0.38
C SER A 340 -17.19 -1.70 1.10
N ARG A 341 -17.02 -3.00 1.30
CA ARG A 341 -15.77 -3.59 1.78
C ARG A 341 -15.02 -4.22 0.61
N ILE A 342 -13.97 -3.53 0.17
CA ILE A 342 -13.14 -3.94 -0.98
C ILE A 342 -11.65 -3.96 -0.65
N ASP A 343 -11.26 -3.48 0.53
CA ASP A 343 -9.89 -3.55 1.02
C ASP A 343 -9.74 -4.83 1.85
N LEU A 344 -8.95 -5.79 1.35
CA LEU A 344 -8.82 -7.13 1.91
C LEU A 344 -7.36 -7.45 2.24
N ILE A 345 -7.18 -8.17 3.36
CA ILE A 345 -5.94 -8.89 3.67
C ILE A 345 -6.24 -10.38 3.51
N LEU A 346 -5.80 -10.95 2.39
CA LEU A 346 -5.96 -12.37 2.08
C LEU A 346 -4.68 -13.12 2.45
N ALA A 347 -4.79 -14.27 3.11
CA ALA A 347 -3.65 -15.12 3.49
C ALA A 347 -3.87 -16.56 3.01
N SER A 348 -2.80 -17.28 2.68
CA SER A 348 -2.88 -18.66 2.18
C SER A 348 -2.50 -19.73 3.21
N SER A 349 -1.95 -19.32 4.35
CA SER A 349 -1.53 -20.23 5.40
C SER A 349 -2.63 -20.39 6.45
N GLU A 350 -3.21 -21.58 6.53
CA GLU A 350 -4.19 -21.90 7.58
C GLU A 350 -3.60 -21.75 8.99
N ILE A 351 -2.32 -22.11 9.18
CA ILE A 351 -1.61 -21.95 10.46
C ILE A 351 -1.55 -20.47 10.86
N MET A 352 -1.23 -19.57 9.93
CA MET A 352 -1.26 -18.13 10.20
C MET A 352 -2.68 -17.65 10.50
N CYS A 353 -3.67 -18.15 9.76
CA CYS A 353 -5.06 -17.76 9.96
C CYS A 353 -5.60 -18.18 11.34
N ASN A 354 -5.22 -19.36 11.82
CA ASN A 354 -5.59 -19.86 13.14
C ASN A 354 -4.89 -19.12 14.29
N SER A 355 -3.76 -18.45 14.02
CA SER A 355 -2.99 -17.68 15.00
C SER A 355 -3.32 -16.18 15.00
N ILE A 356 -4.33 -15.72 14.26
CA ILE A 356 -4.69 -14.29 14.20
C ILE A 356 -5.10 -13.80 15.59
N SER A 357 -4.24 -12.98 16.20
CA SER A 357 -4.55 -12.36 17.49
C SER A 357 -5.56 -11.24 17.31
N ARG A 358 -5.45 -10.43 16.26
CA ARG A 358 -6.41 -9.38 15.89
C ARG A 358 -6.46 -9.12 14.39
N ALA A 359 -7.63 -8.74 13.90
CA ALA A 359 -7.82 -8.18 12.57
C ALA A 359 -9.08 -7.31 12.57
N ASN A 360 -9.05 -6.15 11.93
CA ASN A 360 -10.19 -5.24 11.85
C ASN A 360 -10.02 -4.17 10.76
N ILE A 361 -11.10 -3.44 10.49
CA ILE A 361 -11.11 -2.17 9.76
C ILE A 361 -10.86 -1.01 10.74
N LEU A 362 -10.30 0.11 10.26
CA LEU A 362 -10.03 1.31 11.05
C LEU A 362 -10.85 2.52 10.54
N PRO A 363 -12.18 2.49 10.59
CA PRO A 363 -13.06 3.48 9.94
C PRO A 363 -12.98 4.89 10.53
N SER A 364 -12.38 5.06 11.72
CA SER A 364 -12.12 6.37 12.32
C SER A 364 -10.89 7.08 11.73
N ILE A 365 -10.00 6.36 11.04
CA ILE A 365 -8.82 6.93 10.39
C ILE A 365 -9.23 7.58 9.08
N MET A 366 -9.17 8.92 9.03
CA MET A 366 -9.50 9.71 7.84
C MET A 366 -8.29 9.80 6.90
N GLY A 367 -8.33 10.67 5.88
CA GLY A 367 -7.22 10.88 4.94
C GLY A 367 -7.48 10.37 3.53
N SER A 368 -8.47 9.49 3.38
CA SER A 368 -8.91 8.90 2.12
C SER A 368 -10.43 8.68 2.18
N ASP A 369 -11.03 8.44 1.03
CA ASP A 369 -12.36 7.83 0.91
C ASP A 369 -12.37 6.37 1.36
N HIS A 370 -11.19 5.76 1.53
CA HIS A 370 -11.01 4.49 2.20
C HIS A 370 -10.61 4.65 3.68
N CYS A 371 -10.67 3.55 4.43
CA CYS A 371 -10.02 3.40 5.72
C CYS A 371 -9.03 2.22 5.70
N PRO A 372 -7.97 2.24 6.54
CA PRO A 372 -7.05 1.12 6.64
C PRO A 372 -7.74 -0.15 7.15
N VAL A 373 -7.20 -1.30 6.73
CA VAL A 373 -7.49 -2.62 7.29
C VAL A 373 -6.21 -3.23 7.84
N PHE A 374 -6.29 -3.99 8.92
CA PHE A 374 -5.11 -4.59 9.53
C PHE A 374 -5.35 -6.01 10.03
N THR A 375 -4.26 -6.78 10.11
CA THR A 375 -4.20 -8.11 10.71
C THR A 375 -2.87 -8.30 11.44
N ASP A 376 -2.93 -8.87 12.64
CA ASP A 376 -1.79 -9.25 13.48
C ASP A 376 -1.61 -10.78 13.40
N PHE A 377 -0.51 -11.22 12.79
CA PHE A 377 -0.12 -12.63 12.72
C PHE A 377 1.03 -12.92 13.68
N ASP A 378 1.03 -14.09 14.31
CA ASP A 378 2.16 -14.54 15.14
C ASP A 378 3.38 -14.86 14.26
N SER A 379 4.56 -14.31 14.60
CA SER A 379 5.81 -14.53 13.85
C SER A 379 6.24 -16.01 13.82
N ILE A 380 5.88 -16.81 14.82
CA ILE A 380 6.14 -18.26 14.82
C ILE A 380 5.30 -18.92 13.72
N SER A 381 4.01 -18.57 13.61
CA SER A 381 3.14 -19.08 12.54
C SER A 381 3.58 -18.64 11.14
N ILE A 382 4.13 -17.44 10.99
CA ILE A 382 4.68 -16.94 9.71
C ILE A 382 5.91 -17.74 9.29
N SER A 383 6.83 -17.98 10.23
CA SER A 383 8.06 -18.74 9.97
C SER A 383 7.82 -20.24 9.85
N GLN A 384 6.65 -20.72 10.28
CA GLN A 384 6.26 -22.14 10.28
C GLN A 384 7.31 -23.06 10.93
N ASN A 385 8.06 -22.55 11.93
CA ASN A 385 9.18 -23.27 12.55
C ASN A 385 10.24 -23.80 11.55
N ARG A 386 10.33 -23.22 10.34
CA ARG A 386 11.37 -23.57 9.36
C ARG A 386 12.73 -23.14 9.89
N ASP A 387 13.80 -23.87 9.56
CA ASP A 387 15.17 -23.46 9.91
C ASP A 387 15.46 -22.06 9.36
N ILE A 388 15.60 -21.09 10.26
CA ILE A 388 15.76 -19.68 9.90
C ILE A 388 17.24 -19.42 9.58
N GLN A 389 17.57 -19.40 8.29
CA GLN A 389 18.87 -18.95 7.83
C GLN A 389 18.81 -17.46 7.45
N LEU A 390 19.34 -16.59 8.31
CA LEU A 390 19.48 -15.15 8.03
C LEU A 390 20.76 -14.80 7.26
N THR A 391 21.64 -15.76 6.97
CA THR A 391 23.00 -15.52 6.47
C THR A 391 23.08 -15.28 4.96
N THR A 392 22.03 -15.58 4.18
CA THR A 392 22.03 -15.47 2.71
C THR A 392 21.30 -14.23 2.18
N VAL A 393 21.15 -13.18 2.98
CA VAL A 393 20.36 -12.01 2.60
C VAL A 393 21.21 -10.98 1.84
N PRO A 394 20.74 -10.45 0.70
CA PRO A 394 21.43 -9.35 0.03
C PRO A 394 21.53 -8.12 0.94
N GLU A 395 22.73 -7.56 1.10
CA GLU A 395 22.92 -6.29 1.81
C GLU A 395 22.12 -5.16 1.15
N LYS A 396 21.93 -5.25 -0.17
CA LYS A 396 21.27 -4.26 -1.01
C LYS A 396 20.30 -4.93 -1.98
N LEU A 397 19.04 -4.48 -1.95
CA LEU A 397 18.03 -4.80 -2.96
C LEU A 397 17.91 -3.59 -3.89
N LYS A 398 18.31 -3.71 -5.16
CA LYS A 398 18.30 -2.58 -6.11
C LYS A 398 16.90 -2.05 -6.40
N PHE A 399 15.85 -2.84 -6.13
CA PHE A 399 14.46 -2.40 -6.21
C PHE A 399 13.96 -1.63 -4.96
N GLU A 400 14.73 -1.57 -3.86
CA GLU A 400 14.40 -0.65 -2.75
C GLU A 400 14.42 0.80 -3.27
N ALA A 401 13.37 1.57 -2.96
CA ALA A 401 13.02 2.81 -3.66
C ALA A 401 14.16 3.85 -3.69
N LYS A 402 14.91 4.00 -2.60
CA LYS A 402 16.06 4.92 -2.54
C LYS A 402 17.15 4.59 -3.57
N TYR A 403 17.35 3.31 -3.89
CA TYR A 403 18.28 2.86 -4.92
C TYR A 403 17.64 2.91 -6.31
N TYR A 404 16.43 2.36 -6.46
CA TYR A 404 15.74 2.25 -7.75
C TYR A 404 15.51 3.62 -8.40
N TYR A 405 15.15 4.63 -7.60
CA TYR A 405 14.93 6.00 -8.08
C TYR A 405 16.17 6.90 -7.97
N ASN A 406 17.34 6.35 -7.64
CA ASN A 406 18.62 7.08 -7.53
C ASN A 406 18.59 8.25 -6.54
N LEU A 407 17.92 8.11 -5.40
CA LEU A 407 17.68 9.20 -4.44
C LEU A 407 18.71 9.28 -3.32
N ASP A 408 19.47 8.23 -3.07
CA ASP A 408 20.60 8.26 -2.11
C ASP A 408 21.68 9.28 -2.49
N ARG A 409 21.78 9.67 -3.77
CA ARG A 409 22.76 10.67 -4.24
C ARG A 409 22.43 12.11 -3.84
N TYR A 410 21.20 12.40 -3.41
CA TYR A 410 20.76 13.79 -3.13
C TYR A 410 20.98 14.24 -1.69
N HIS A 411 21.28 13.33 -0.75
CA HIS A 411 21.58 13.71 0.63
C HIS A 411 23.03 14.17 0.86
N ASP A 412 23.89 14.09 -0.17
CA ASP A 412 25.33 14.31 -0.03
C ASP A 412 25.88 15.49 -0.87
N ILE A 413 25.03 16.48 -1.17
CA ILE A 413 25.48 17.73 -1.80
C ILE A 413 26.47 18.47 -0.86
N SER A 414 26.33 18.24 0.45
CA SER A 414 27.24 18.69 1.50
C SER A 414 28.69 18.27 1.27
N GLN A 415 28.94 17.09 0.69
CA GLN A 415 30.30 16.65 0.33
C GLN A 415 30.84 17.30 -0.94
N MET A 416 29.96 17.66 -1.89
CA MET A 416 30.37 18.40 -3.09
C MET A 416 30.90 19.80 -2.75
N PHE A 417 30.37 20.45 -1.71
CA PHE A 417 30.87 21.74 -1.23
C PHE A 417 32.10 21.64 -0.32
N LYS A 418 32.37 20.49 0.29
CA LYS A 418 33.62 20.25 1.04
C LYS A 418 34.84 20.10 0.12
N ALA A 419 34.67 19.53 -1.08
CA ALA A 419 35.75 19.37 -2.04
C ALA A 419 36.25 20.70 -2.65
N GLY A 420 35.38 21.73 -2.72
CA GLY A 420 35.75 23.05 -3.25
C GLY A 420 36.52 23.96 -2.28
N ALA A 421 36.46 23.67 -0.97
CA ALA A 421 37.07 24.50 0.07
C ALA A 421 38.56 24.19 0.33
N ILE A 422 39.11 23.10 -0.22
CA ILE A 422 40.47 22.64 0.09
C ILE A 422 41.53 23.19 -0.88
N LYS A 423 41.14 23.87 -1.98
CA LYS A 423 42.09 24.42 -2.96
C LYS A 423 42.32 25.94 -2.90
N ARG A 424 42.12 26.59 -1.75
CA ARG A 424 42.56 27.97 -1.52
C ARG A 424 43.18 28.13 -0.14
N GLY A 425 44.49 27.90 -0.07
CA GLY A 425 45.26 28.29 1.11
C GLY A 425 46.59 27.57 1.25
N LYS A 426 47.60 28.01 0.48
CA LYS A 426 48.99 28.21 0.93
C LYS A 426 49.89 28.47 -0.28
N HIS A 427 50.15 29.74 -0.55
CA HIS A 427 51.50 30.19 -0.91
C HIS A 427 51.70 31.57 -0.29
N LYS A 428 52.53 31.61 0.76
CA LYS A 428 53.24 32.80 1.20
C LYS A 428 54.32 33.09 0.16
N LEU A 429 54.53 34.35 -0.18
CA LEU A 429 55.83 34.89 -0.62
C LEU A 429 55.88 36.39 -0.35
N GLU A 430 57.08 36.83 0.01
CA GLU A 430 57.46 38.09 0.65
C GLU A 430 57.51 39.29 -0.32
N LYS A 431 57.61 40.49 0.26
CA LYS A 431 57.79 41.78 -0.42
C LYS A 431 59.21 41.96 -0.95
N SER A 432 59.36 42.52 -2.15
CA SER A 432 60.25 43.67 -2.43
C SER A 432 59.98 44.27 -3.82
N SER A 433 60.32 45.54 -3.95
CA SER A 433 60.05 46.52 -5.02
C SER A 433 60.84 46.31 -6.32
N ASP A 434 60.25 46.73 -7.46
CA ASP A 434 60.78 47.77 -8.36
C ASP A 434 59.98 47.83 -9.71
N GLU A 435 59.74 49.06 -10.18
CA GLU A 435 59.11 49.50 -11.46
C GLU A 435 60.08 49.39 -12.67
N PRO A 436 59.76 49.80 -13.94
CA PRO A 436 58.51 50.36 -14.53
C PRO A 436 58.08 49.84 -15.94
N ARG A 437 56.84 50.20 -16.31
CA ARG A 437 56.26 50.68 -17.61
C ARG A 437 56.53 49.99 -18.98
N ASN A 438 55.42 49.67 -19.68
CA ASN A 438 55.02 50.21 -21.01
C ASN A 438 53.60 49.68 -21.35
N GLU A 439 52.53 50.51 -21.29
CA GLU A 439 51.93 51.31 -22.38
C GLU A 439 51.48 50.52 -23.62
N GLN A 440 50.16 50.28 -23.73
CA GLN A 440 49.32 50.67 -24.88
C GLN A 440 47.82 50.58 -24.52
N SER A 441 47.08 51.64 -24.89
CA SER A 441 45.69 52.02 -24.59
C SER A 441 44.83 52.05 -25.89
N PRO A 442 43.59 52.60 -25.94
CA PRO A 442 42.37 52.44 -25.13
C PRO A 442 41.08 52.23 -26.00
N SER A 443 39.93 51.96 -25.38
CA SER A 443 38.58 52.53 -25.70
C SER A 443 37.50 51.79 -24.86
N GLU A 444 36.99 52.41 -23.79
CA GLU A 444 35.79 53.26 -23.68
C GLU A 444 34.45 52.54 -23.41
N ASN A 445 33.92 52.88 -22.21
CA ASN A 445 32.51 53.12 -21.84
C ASN A 445 31.50 51.94 -21.85
N MET A 446 30.53 51.81 -20.94
CA MET A 446 29.97 52.71 -19.93
C MET A 446 29.24 51.88 -18.85
N LYS A 447 29.45 52.17 -17.56
CA LYS A 447 28.66 51.63 -16.45
C LYS A 447 27.36 52.42 -16.31
N THR A 448 26.21 51.74 -16.26
CA THR A 448 24.98 52.31 -15.68
C THR A 448 24.44 51.39 -14.59
N SER A 449 24.25 51.97 -13.40
CA SER A 449 23.66 51.37 -12.22
C SER A 449 22.14 51.34 -12.31
N ARG A 450 21.50 50.19 -12.11
CA ARG A 450 20.06 50.11 -11.81
C ARG A 450 19.82 49.44 -10.45
N LYS A 451 19.18 50.20 -9.57
CA LYS A 451 18.72 49.81 -8.23
C LYS A 451 17.70 48.66 -8.33
N ARG A 452 17.85 47.63 -7.48
CA ARG A 452 16.89 46.53 -7.29
C ARG A 452 15.60 47.06 -6.64
N ALA A 453 14.46 46.84 -7.28
CA ALA A 453 13.15 47.05 -6.69
C ALA A 453 12.80 45.91 -5.72
N LYS A 454 12.25 46.24 -4.54
CA LYS A 454 11.69 45.28 -3.57
C LYS A 454 10.36 44.73 -4.11
N MET A 455 10.22 43.40 -4.14
CA MET A 455 8.93 42.73 -4.37
C MET A 455 8.05 42.84 -3.12
N LYS A 456 6.79 43.23 -3.28
CA LYS A 456 5.76 43.30 -2.22
C LYS A 456 5.25 41.90 -1.87
N THR A 457 4.95 41.67 -0.60
CA THR A 457 4.37 40.42 -0.08
C THR A 457 2.84 40.53 0.03
N ILE A 458 2.16 39.38 -0.02
CA ILE A 458 0.69 39.23 0.05
C ILE A 458 0.08 39.81 1.35
N SER A 459 0.89 40.06 2.38
CA SER A 459 0.51 40.76 3.61
C SER A 459 -0.03 42.18 3.38
N ASP A 460 0.31 42.82 2.25
CA ASP A 460 -0.01 44.22 1.98
C ASP A 460 -1.43 44.42 1.42
N TYR A 461 -2.19 43.34 1.17
CA TYR A 461 -3.52 43.38 0.54
C TYR A 461 -4.72 43.24 1.49
N PHE A 462 -4.53 42.94 2.78
CA PHE A 462 -5.63 42.68 3.72
C PHE A 462 -5.65 43.60 4.95
N SER A 463 -5.43 44.90 4.75
CA SER A 463 -5.73 45.90 5.78
C SER A 463 -6.42 47.11 5.17
N LYS A 464 -7.76 47.07 5.14
CA LYS A 464 -8.69 48.19 5.43
C LYS A 464 -10.07 47.88 4.84
N ASN A 465 -11.05 47.66 5.72
CA ASN A 465 -12.36 48.31 5.68
C ASN A 465 -13.06 48.03 7.01
N ASN A 466 -12.93 48.98 7.95
CA ASN A 466 -13.83 49.19 9.07
C ASN A 466 -13.76 50.68 9.41
N SER A 467 -14.73 51.41 8.87
CA SER A 467 -15.20 52.72 9.32
C SER A 467 -16.52 52.99 8.62
#